data_AF-A0A2A5T193-F1
#
_entry.id   AF-A0A2A5T193-F1
#
_cell.length_a   1.000
_cell.length_b   1.000
_cell.length_c   1.000
_cell.angle_alpha   90.00
_cell.angle_beta   90.00
_cell.angle_gamma   90.00
#
_symmetry.space_group_name_H-M   'P 1'
#
loop_
_entity.id
_entity.type
_entity.pdbx_description
1 polymer ?
#
loop_
_entity_poly.entity_id
_entity_poly.type
_entity_poly.pdbx_seq_one_letter_code
_entity_poly.pdbx_strand_id
1 'polypeptide(L)'
;MPDFKTYYIQFVCRYFTNEFPKLFNYMRMLKLMQGILVPLCSYLTHRQEKLTGIAFVDSSKLQVYHNLHIFRYQVFKGSSKRGKGMMG
;
A
#
# COMPACT_ATOMS: atom_id res chain seq x y z
N MET A 1 -10.70 -15.77 -17.65
CA MET A 1 -10.30 -14.83 -16.58
C MET A 1 -10.53 -15.52 -15.26
N PRO A 2 -9.49 -15.84 -14.46
CA PRO A 2 -9.70 -16.46 -13.15
C PRO A 2 -10.45 -15.50 -12.23
N ASP A 3 -11.46 -15.99 -11.51
CA ASP A 3 -12.21 -15.21 -10.55
C ASP A 3 -11.29 -14.68 -9.43
N PHE A 4 -11.66 -13.55 -8.83
CA PHE A 4 -10.91 -12.96 -7.71
C PHE A 4 -10.69 -13.95 -6.56
N LYS A 5 -11.64 -14.86 -6.33
CA LYS A 5 -11.53 -15.95 -5.35
C LYS A 5 -10.35 -16.88 -5.65
N THR A 6 -10.18 -17.25 -6.92
CA THR A 6 -9.09 -18.13 -7.37
C THR A 6 -7.74 -17.43 -7.23
N TYR A 7 -7.65 -16.16 -7.61
CA TYR A 7 -6.47 -15.32 -7.37
C TYR A 7 -6.13 -15.23 -5.87
N TYR A 8 -7.12 -14.96 -5.01
CA TYR A 8 -6.90 -14.83 -3.58
C TYR A 8 -6.37 -16.13 -2.95
N ILE A 9 -6.97 -17.27 -3.25
CA ILE A 9 -6.59 -18.55 -2.65
C ILE A 9 -5.25 -19.05 -3.21
N GLN A 10 -5.05 -19.00 -4.53
CA GLN A 10 -3.88 -19.62 -5.16
C GLN A 10 -2.63 -18.75 -5.10
N PHE A 11 -2.79 -17.42 -5.09
CA PHE A 11 -1.67 -16.48 -5.10
C PHE A 11 -1.50 -15.81 -3.74
N VAL A 12 -2.53 -15.10 -3.25
CA VAL A 12 -2.41 -14.31 -2.02
C VAL A 12 -2.16 -15.22 -0.80
N CYS A 13 -3.00 -16.23 -0.60
CA CYS A 13 -2.81 -17.17 0.51
C CYS A 13 -1.58 -18.09 0.36
N ARG A 14 -0.91 -18.13 -0.79
CA ARG A 14 0.27 -19.00 -1.01
C ARG A 14 1.59 -18.26 -0.87
N TYR A 15 1.66 -17.05 -1.41
CA TYR A 15 2.90 -16.26 -1.43
C TYR A 15 2.97 -15.23 -0.30
N PHE A 16 1.82 -14.72 0.18
CA PHE A 16 1.77 -13.66 1.18
C PHE A 16 1.49 -14.17 2.61
N THR A 17 1.50 -15.48 2.83
CA THR A 17 1.43 -16.09 4.19
C THR A 17 2.54 -15.62 5.11
N ASN A 18 3.74 -15.43 4.57
CA ASN A 18 4.89 -14.97 5.35
C ASN A 18 4.78 -13.49 5.74
N GLU A 19 4.14 -12.67 4.90
CA GLU A 19 3.93 -11.24 5.17
C GLU A 19 2.70 -11.01 6.05
N PHE A 20 1.68 -11.85 5.92
CA PHE A 20 0.43 -11.78 6.68
C PHE A 20 0.17 -13.13 7.38
N PRO A 21 0.84 -13.40 8.52
CA PRO A 21 0.69 -14.66 9.24
C PRO A 21 -0.73 -14.91 9.75
N LYS A 22 -1.55 -13.86 9.88
CA LYS A 22 -3.02 -13.95 10.04
C LYS A 22 -3.71 -13.43 8.79
N LEU A 23 -3.73 -14.25 7.74
CA LEU A 23 -4.53 -13.98 6.55
C LEU A 23 -6.01 -13.84 6.93
N PHE A 24 -6.64 -12.83 6.35
CA PHE A 24 -8.08 -12.64 6.51
C PHE A 24 -8.82 -13.77 5.77
N ASN A 25 -9.95 -14.20 6.31
CA ASN A 25 -10.86 -15.03 5.52
C ASN A 25 -11.27 -14.25 4.25
N TYR A 26 -11.41 -14.94 3.12
CA TYR A 26 -11.83 -14.36 1.83
C TYR A 26 -13.01 -13.39 1.97
N MET A 27 -14.00 -13.75 2.78
CA MET A 27 -15.18 -12.91 3.02
C MET A 27 -14.87 -11.59 3.76
N ARG A 28 -13.87 -11.62 4.66
CA ARG A 28 -13.38 -10.43 5.35
C ARG A 28 -12.51 -9.57 4.44
N MET A 29 -11.68 -10.17 3.59
CA MET A 29 -10.94 -9.49 2.52
C MET A 29 -11.91 -8.74 1.59
N LEU A 30 -13.00 -9.39 1.16
CA LEU A 30 -14.02 -8.79 0.31
C LEU A 30 -14.68 -7.56 0.95
N LYS A 31 -15.09 -7.66 2.23
CA LYS A 31 -15.65 -6.53 2.99
C LYS A 31 -14.65 -5.38 3.13
N LEU A 32 -13.38 -5.69 3.39
CA LEU A 32 -12.32 -4.69 3.47
C LEU A 32 -12.10 -3.99 2.13
N MET A 33 -12.03 -4.75 1.03
CA MET A 33 -11.91 -4.17 -0.30
C MET A 33 -13.07 -3.24 -0.62
N GLN A 34 -14.31 -3.64 -0.32
CA GLN A 34 -15.48 -2.79 -0.51
C GLN A 34 -15.41 -1.49 0.32
N GLY A 35 -14.92 -1.56 1.56
CA GLY A 35 -14.78 -0.38 2.42
C GLY A 35 -13.61 0.54 2.05
N ILE A 36 -12.53 -0.01 1.49
CA ILE A 36 -11.31 0.75 1.17
C ILE A 36 -11.33 1.29 -0.26
N LEU A 37 -12.05 0.64 -1.19
CA LEU A 37 -12.02 1.03 -2.60
C LEU A 37 -12.49 2.46 -2.82
N VAL A 38 -13.60 2.87 -2.19
CA VAL A 38 -14.14 4.23 -2.31
C VAL A 38 -13.17 5.30 -1.78
N PRO A 39 -12.66 5.22 -0.54
CA PRO A 39 -11.70 6.22 -0.04
C PRO A 39 -10.37 6.16 -0.79
N LEU A 40 -9.92 4.99 -1.27
CA LEU A 40 -8.71 4.87 -2.07
C LEU A 40 -8.87 5.55 -3.43
N CYS A 41 -9.98 5.31 -4.13
CA CYS A 41 -10.29 5.98 -5.39
C CYS A 41 -10.39 7.49 -5.18
N SER A 42 -11.07 7.94 -4.13
CA SER A 42 -11.17 9.37 -3.78
C SER A 42 -9.80 9.99 -3.47
N TYR A 43 -8.94 9.29 -2.75
CA TYR A 43 -7.59 9.76 -2.46
C TYR A 43 -6.72 9.84 -3.72
N LEU A 44 -6.80 8.83 -4.58
CA LEU A 44 -6.06 8.79 -5.83
C LEU A 44 -6.53 9.90 -6.78
N THR A 45 -7.84 10.10 -6.94
CA THR A 45 -8.36 11.19 -7.78
C THR A 45 -8.03 12.57 -7.21
N HIS A 46 -8.01 12.72 -5.88
CA HIS A 46 -7.59 13.95 -5.23
C HIS A 46 -6.10 14.23 -5.41
N ARG A 47 -5.24 13.20 -5.33
CA ARG A 47 -3.78 13.33 -5.55
C ARG A 47 -3.38 13.31 -7.02
N GLN A 48 -4.30 12.96 -7.92
CA GLN A 48 -4.04 12.93 -9.33
C GLN A 48 -3.94 14.37 -9.84
N GLU A 49 -2.71 14.82 -10.11
CA GLU A 49 -2.50 16.06 -10.82
C GLU A 49 -3.06 15.96 -12.23
N LYS A 50 -3.35 17.12 -12.83
CA LYS A 50 -3.92 17.20 -14.17
C LYS A 50 -2.96 16.54 -15.16
N LEU A 51 -3.35 15.38 -15.67
CA LEU A 51 -2.55 14.56 -16.59
C LEU A 51 -2.18 15.39 -17.82
N THR A 52 -0.94 15.88 -17.87
CA THR A 52 -0.39 16.59 -19.03
C THR A 52 0.39 15.57 -19.86
N GLY A 53 -0.34 14.64 -20.49
CA GLY A 53 0.20 13.65 -21.43
C GLY A 53 0.85 12.40 -20.81
N ILE A 54 1.81 12.55 -19.88
CA ILE A 54 2.59 11.43 -19.33
C ILE A 54 2.46 11.40 -17.80
N ALA A 55 1.95 10.29 -17.26
CA ALA A 55 1.89 10.05 -15.82
C ALA A 55 3.10 9.23 -15.38
N PHE A 56 3.94 9.76 -14.48
CA PHE A 56 5.05 9.01 -13.91
C PHE A 56 4.73 8.65 -12.46
N VAL A 57 4.67 7.35 -12.16
CA VAL A 57 4.56 6.87 -10.78
C VAL A 57 5.98 6.63 -10.28
N ASP A 58 6.62 7.69 -9.79
CA ASP A 58 7.91 7.56 -9.11
C ASP A 58 7.70 7.09 -7.66
N SER A 59 8.64 6.32 -7.13
CA SER A 59 8.78 6.12 -5.69
C SER A 59 9.31 7.41 -5.06
N SER A 60 8.48 8.44 -5.06
CA SER A 60 8.77 9.68 -4.34
C SER A 60 9.03 9.33 -2.88
N LYS A 61 10.10 9.91 -2.31
CA LYS A 61 10.45 9.70 -0.90
C LYS A 61 9.22 10.05 -0.07
N LEU A 62 8.63 9.05 0.58
CA LEU A 62 7.52 9.28 1.50
C LEU A 62 8.09 10.15 2.62
N GLN A 63 7.73 11.43 2.66
CA GLN A 63 7.94 12.25 3.85
C GLN A 63 7.02 11.69 4.93
N VAL A 64 7.49 10.67 5.62
CA VAL A 64 6.85 10.16 6.82
C VAL A 64 6.95 11.27 7.86
N TYR A 65 5.86 11.42 8.64
CA TYR A 65 5.67 12.22 9.85
C TYR A 65 6.97 12.69 10.55
N HIS A 66 6.93 13.86 11.21
CA HIS A 66 8.04 14.45 11.97
C HIS A 66 9.05 13.45 12.53
N ASN A 67 10.35 13.70 12.31
CA ASN A 67 11.45 12.80 12.68
C ASN A 67 11.36 12.23 14.11
N LEU A 68 10.78 12.99 15.04
CA LEU A 68 10.53 12.61 16.42
C LEU A 68 9.67 11.35 16.59
N HIS A 69 8.76 11.05 15.65
CA HIS A 69 7.84 9.92 15.74
C HIS A 69 8.25 8.70 14.91
N ILE A 70 9.39 8.74 14.21
CA ILE A 70 9.88 7.62 13.39
C ILE A 70 9.98 6.33 14.22
N PHE A 71 10.44 6.43 15.47
CA PHE A 71 10.58 5.28 16.37
C PHE A 71 9.25 4.63 16.78
N ARG A 72 8.12 5.32 16.60
CA ARG A 72 6.78 4.78 16.91
C ARG A 72 6.23 3.94 15.76
N TYR A 73 6.79 4.04 14.54
CA TYR A 73 6.36 3.25 13.39
C TYR A 73 6.96 1.85 13.43
N GLN A 74 6.31 0.96 14.16
CA GLN A 74 6.71 -0.45 14.22
C GLN A 74 6.48 -1.20 12.90
N VAL A 75 5.54 -0.72 12.07
CA VAL A 75 5.16 -1.36 10.80
C VAL A 75 6.31 -1.40 9.79
N PHE A 76 7.26 -0.48 9.88
CA PHE A 76 8.42 -0.40 8.97
C PHE A 76 9.76 -0.71 9.66
N LYS A 77 9.71 -1.32 10.85
CA LYS A 77 10.90 -1.63 11.65
C LYS A 77 11.72 -2.72 10.95
N GLY A 78 12.94 -2.37 10.52
CA GLY A 78 13.86 -3.30 9.86
C GLY A 78 13.79 -3.33 8.33
N SER A 79 12.71 -2.82 7.73
CA SER A 79 12.54 -2.74 6.26
C SER A 79 12.82 -1.34 5.71
N SER A 80 12.53 -0.29 6.47
CA SER A 80 12.78 1.10 6.06
C SER A 80 14.16 1.60 6.52
N LYS A 81 14.89 2.26 5.62
CA LYS A 81 16.17 2.94 5.91
C LYS A 81 16.03 4.44 5.67
N ARG A 82 16.69 5.25 6.50
CA ARG A 82 16.73 6.71 6.31
C ARG A 82 17.57 7.04 5.08
N GLY A 83 16.93 7.56 4.04
CA GLY A 83 17.63 8.16 2.90
C GLY A 83 17.92 9.64 3.16
N LYS A 84 19.15 10.11 2.92
CA LYS A 84 19.45 11.54 2.92
C LYS A 84 18.89 12.14 1.62
N GLY A 85 18.06 13.17 1.73
CA GLY A 85 17.68 14.00 0.58
C GLY A 85 18.83 14.96 0.29
N MET A 86 19.41 14.91 -0.91
CA MET A 86 20.12 16.06 -1.44
C MET A 86 19.04 17.03 -1.91
N MET A 87 18.69 17.98 -1.06
CA MET A 87 18.13 19.25 -1.51
C MET A 87 19.24 20.27 -1.29
N GLY A 88 19.58 20.98 -2.36
CA GLY A 88 20.30 22.27 -2.25
C GLY A 88 19.33 23.35 -1.78
#